data_AF-A0A819LX12-F1
#
_entry.id   AF-A0A819LX12-F1
#
_cell.length_a   1.000
_cell.length_b   1.000
_cell.length_c   1.000
_cell.angle_alpha   90.00
_cell.angle_beta   90.00
_cell.angle_gamma   90.00
#
_symmetry.space_group_name_H-M   'P 1'
#
loop_
_entity.id
_entity.type
_entity.pdbx_description
1 polymer ?
#
loop_
_entity_poly.entity_id
_entity_poly.type
_entity_poly.pdbx_seq_one_letter_code
_entity_poly.pdbx_strand_id
1 'polypeptide(L)' 'MIVNMLNLFVLFSFCLISINGHGYLFEPVARSSAWLVDPSFKKCCTYSGHMEMFCGGVGHQWNTNG' A
#
# COMPACT_ATOMS: atom_id res chain seq x y z
N MET A 1 -6.59 2.29 -40.78
CA MET A 1 -7.11 1.37 -39.74
C MET A 1 -6.03 0.91 -38.76
N ILE A 2 -4.86 0.46 -39.22
CA ILE A 2 -3.76 -0.05 -38.37
C ILE A 2 -3.21 1.01 -37.40
N VAL A 3 -3.00 2.25 -37.86
CA VAL A 3 -2.51 3.36 -37.03
C VAL A 3 -3.45 3.69 -35.86
N ASN A 4 -4.77 3.57 -36.07
CA ASN A 4 -5.78 3.78 -35.02
C ASN A 4 -5.75 2.68 -33.96
N MET A 5 -5.46 1.43 -34.35
CA MET A 5 -5.33 0.32 -33.38
C MET A 5 -4.07 0.45 -32.52
N LEU A 6 -2.95 0.91 -33.11
CA LEU A 6 -1.71 1.14 -32.36
C LEU A 6 -1.91 2.24 -31.31
N ASN A 7 -2.57 3.34 -31.68
CA ASN A 7 -2.87 4.43 -30.75
C ASN A 7 -3.80 3.98 -29.61
N LEU A 8 -4.78 3.12 -29.90
CA LEU A 8 -5.67 2.56 -28.88
C LEU A 8 -4.92 1.65 -27.89
N PHE A 9 -3.98 0.84 -28.39
CA PHE A 9 -3.15 -0.04 -27.58
C PHE A 9 -2.21 0.73 -26.65
N VAL A 10 -1.59 1.80 -27.17
CA VAL A 10 -0.75 2.71 -26.37
C VAL A 10 -1.56 3.41 -25.29
N LEU A 11 -2.78 3.87 -25.57
CA LEU A 11 -3.65 4.45 -24.53
C LEU A 11 -4.04 3.44 -23.45
N PHE A 12 -4.26 2.17 -23.80
CA PHE A 12 -4.64 1.14 -22.85
C PHE A 12 -3.50 0.73 -21.91
N SER A 13 -2.25 0.77 -22.36
CA SER A 13 -1.09 0.45 -21.50
C SER A 13 -0.87 1.48 -20.40
N PHE A 14 -1.25 2.75 -20.60
CA PHE A 14 -1.24 3.77 -19.54
C PHE A 14 -2.32 3.54 -18.46
N CYS A 15 -3.36 2.76 -18.75
CA CYS A 15 -4.39 2.39 -17.77
C CYS A 15 -4.01 1.18 -16.90
N LEU A 16 -2.83 0.57 -17.10
CA LEU A 16 -2.28 -0.45 -16.19
C LEU A 16 -1.76 0.23 -14.92
N ILE A 17 -2.69 0.74 -14.12
CA ILE A 17 -2.41 1.29 -12.79
C ILE A 17 -1.97 0.13 -11.90
N SER A 18 -0.84 0.29 -11.22
CA SER A 18 -0.39 -0.66 -10.21
C SER A 18 -1.38 -0.67 -9.04
N ILE A 19 -2.08 -1.79 -8.84
CA ILE A 19 -2.96 -1.99 -7.69
C ILE A 19 -2.09 -2.40 -6.50
N ASN A 20 -1.78 -1.44 -5.62
CA ASN A 20 -1.17 -1.73 -4.31
C ASN A 20 -2.26 -1.98 -3.28
N GLY A 21 -2.62 -3.26 -3.08
CA GLY A 21 -3.66 -3.70 -2.14
C GLY A 21 -3.18 -3.74 -0.69
N HIS A 22 -2.81 -2.60 -0.11
CA HIS A 22 -2.48 -2.49 1.31
C HIS A 22 -3.62 -1.84 2.10
N GLY A 23 -3.77 -2.25 3.35
CA GLY A 23 -4.82 -1.77 4.22
C GLY A 23 -4.42 -1.84 5.70
N TYR A 24 -5.29 -1.33 6.55
CA TYR A 24 -5.13 -1.34 8.00
C TYR A 24 -6.45 -1.69 8.67
N LEU A 25 -6.40 -2.12 9.93
CA LEU A 25 -7.61 -2.34 10.71
C LEU A 25 -8.23 -0.98 11.08
N PHE A 26 -9.37 -0.70 10.46
CA PHE A 26 -10.10 0.55 10.64
C PHE A 26 -10.87 0.58 11.96
N GLU A 27 -11.59 -0.49 12.30
CA GLU A 27 -12.41 -0.57 13.51
C GLU A 27 -12.21 -1.93 14.23
N PRO A 28 -11.77 -1.95 15.50
CA PRO A 28 -11.24 -0.80 16.23
C PRO A 28 -9.94 -0.30 15.59
N VAL A 29 -9.66 1.01 15.66
CA VAL A 29 -8.48 1.61 15.05
C VAL A 29 -7.20 0.91 15.51
N ALA A 30 -6.41 0.39 14.56
CA ALA A 30 -5.10 -0.19 14.85
C ALA A 30 -4.17 0.83 15.53
N ARG A 31 -3.28 0.34 16.41
CA ARG A 31 -2.26 1.18 17.07
C ARG A 31 -1.37 1.92 16.06
N SER A 32 -1.01 1.28 14.95
CA SER A 32 -0.25 1.90 13.86
C SER A 32 -0.99 3.05 13.17
N SER A 33 -2.32 3.06 13.26
CA SER A 33 -3.22 4.06 12.67
C SER A 33 -3.82 5.03 13.70
N ALA A 34 -3.47 4.91 14.99
CA ALA A 34 -4.08 5.69 16.07
C ALA A 34 -3.92 7.22 15.90
N TRP A 35 -2.82 7.64 15.26
CA TRP A 35 -2.57 9.05 14.96
C TRP A 35 -3.59 9.68 14.00
N LEU A 36 -4.34 8.87 13.24
CA LEU A 36 -5.41 9.36 12.35
C LEU A 36 -6.59 9.92 13.15
N VAL A 37 -6.80 9.44 14.38
CA VAL A 37 -7.92 9.84 15.25
C VAL A 37 -7.49 10.70 16.43
N ASP A 38 -6.25 10.53 16.92
CA ASP A 38 -5.68 11.35 17.98
C ASP A 38 -4.26 11.83 17.60
N PRO A 39 -4.08 13.14 17.30
CA PRO A 39 -2.78 13.72 16.91
C PRO A 39 -1.66 13.56 17.93
N SER A 40 -1.96 13.26 19.21
CA SER A 40 -0.94 13.03 20.24
C SER A 40 -0.03 11.84 19.91
N PHE A 41 -0.53 10.86 19.15
CA PHE A 41 0.23 9.69 18.69
C PHE A 41 1.08 9.94 17.45
N LYS A 42 1.00 11.13 16.83
CA LYS A 42 1.70 11.41 15.56
C LYS A 42 3.20 11.17 15.64
N LYS A 43 3.85 11.54 16.76
CA LYS A 43 5.29 11.32 16.99
C LYS A 43 5.68 9.84 17.00
N CYS A 44 4.79 8.96 17.46
CA CYS A 44 5.05 7.52 17.55
C CYS A 44 4.87 6.81 16.20
N CYS A 45 3.99 7.32 15.34
CA CYS A 45 3.57 6.64 14.12
C CYS A 45 4.14 7.27 12.83
N THR A 46 4.91 8.35 12.91
CA THR A 46 5.42 9.10 11.75
C THR A 46 6.34 8.31 10.81
N TYR A 47 6.95 7.21 11.28
CA TYR A 47 7.88 6.40 10.49
C TYR A 47 7.32 5.04 10.05
N SER A 48 6.24 4.57 10.67
CA SER A 48 5.62 3.30 10.33
C SER A 48 4.53 3.56 9.30
N GLY A 49 4.68 3.09 8.07
CA GLY A 49 3.56 3.04 7.14
C GLY A 49 2.43 2.27 7.81
N HIS A 50 1.34 2.95 8.16
CA HIS A 50 0.28 2.35 8.97
C HIS A 50 -0.44 1.19 8.24
N MET A 51 -0.26 1.11 6.92
CA MET A 51 -0.71 0.04 6.03
C MET A 51 0.39 -1.01 5.73
N GLU A 52 1.59 -0.84 6.27
CA GLU A 52 2.79 -1.62 5.96
C GLU A 52 3.12 -2.67 7.05
N MET A 53 2.11 -3.05 7.83
CA MET A 53 2.23 -4.08 8.87
C MET A 53 2.18 -5.50 8.27
N PHE A 54 3.02 -5.78 7.27
CA PHE A 54 3.11 -7.06 6.55
C PHE A 54 4.32 -7.90 7.01
N CYS A 55 4.66 -7.83 8.31
CA CYS A 55 5.77 -8.59 8.92
C CYS A 55 7.16 -8.29 8.32
N GLY A 56 7.37 -7.09 7.77
CA GLY A 56 8.63 -6.71 7.13
C GLY A 56 8.83 -7.29 5.73
N GLY A 57 7.85 -8.02 5.18
CA GLY A 57 7.87 -8.55 3.82
C GLY A 57 8.03 -10.06 3.80
N VAL A 58 7.61 -10.68 2.70
CA VAL A 58 7.68 -12.15 2.50
C VAL A 58 9.10 -12.67 2.75
N GLY A 59 10.13 -11.95 2.29
CA GLY A 59 11.53 -12.33 2.50
C GLY A 59 11.94 -12.33 3.97
N HIS A 60 11.60 -11.28 4.73
CA HIS A 60 11.92 -11.22 6.15
C HIS A 60 11.11 -12.24 6.95
N GLN A 61 9.81 -12.38 6.69
CA GLN A 61 8.96 -13.30 7.41
C GLN A 61 9.38 -14.75 7.20
N TRP A 62 9.51 -15.21 5.95
CA TRP A 62 9.66 -16.63 5.65
C TRP A 62 11.11 -17.09 5.48
N ASN A 63 12.03 -16.19 5.12
CA ASN A 63 13.44 -16.57 4.90
C ASN A 63 14.35 -16.15 6.06
N THR A 64 13.94 -15.19 6.91
CA THR A 64 14.74 -14.74 8.06
C THR A 64 14.15 -15.15 9.41
N ASN A 65 12.83 -15.00 9.58
CA ASN A 65 12.16 -15.07 10.90
C ASN A 65 11.23 -16.30 11.08
N GLY A 66 11.50 -17.38 10.33
CA GLY A 66 10.64 -18.57 10.17
C GLY A 66 9.91 -19.08 11.40
#